data_AF-A0A2J7RCU8-F1
#
_entry.id   AF-A0A2J7RCU8-F1
#
_cell.length_a   1.000
_cell.length_b   1.000
_cell.length_c   1.000
_cell.angle_alpha   90.00
_cell.angle_beta   90.00
_cell.angle_gamma   90.00
#
_symmetry.space_group_name_H-M   'P 1'
#
loop_
_entity.id
_entity.type
_entity.pdbx_description
1 polymer ?
#
loop_
_entity_poly.entity_id
_entity_poly.type
_entity_poly.pdbx_seq_one_letter_code
_entity_poly.pdbx_strand_id
1 'polypeptide(L)'
;MSDHKPYCIYRPKSASICCLNNYTETYAYAEKWRPTPTPIYFFVMLGPFFLYSCSSSQNVSKEYDVVVVGGGILGMATAREILLRHPYLKMAVLEKEKDLACHQTGHNSGVIHAGIYYKPGTLKAKLCVEGLNLAYKYFDEHSIPYKKCGKLIVATDAVEEKRLHDLNERGMKNGVKDLQMVSASMIKEIEPHCQGICGLWSPHTGIVDWAEVTRSYGKDFTERGGKIHLHFKVTSFKEAAESSLTSKGCKSELHLNMWRPPV
;
A
#
# COMPACT_ATOMS: atom_id res chain seq x y z
N MET A 1 -7.44 -6.65 37.02
CA MET A 1 -6.85 -7.57 36.00
C MET A 1 -6.11 -6.69 35.02
N SER A 2 -4.80 -6.87 34.89
CA SER A 2 -3.89 -5.97 34.18
C SER A 2 -4.14 -5.94 32.67
N ASP A 3 -4.40 -4.76 32.13
CA ASP A 3 -4.44 -4.50 30.69
C ASP A 3 -3.03 -4.69 30.08
N HIS A 4 -2.74 -5.89 29.61
CA HIS A 4 -1.51 -6.19 28.88
C HIS A 4 -1.55 -5.51 27.49
N LYS A 5 -0.74 -4.47 27.29
CA LYS A 5 -0.52 -3.87 25.97
C LYS A 5 0.39 -4.79 25.16
N PRO A 6 0.00 -5.28 23.97
CA PRO A 6 0.83 -6.21 23.21
C PRO A 6 2.00 -5.45 22.56
N TYR A 7 3.24 -5.68 23.00
CA TYR A 7 4.45 -5.12 22.39
C TYR A 7 5.03 -6.07 21.32
N CYS A 8 5.56 -5.52 20.24
CA CYS A 8 6.33 -6.31 19.27
C CYS A 8 7.79 -6.43 19.72
N ILE A 9 8.17 -7.63 20.18
CA ILE A 9 9.54 -7.94 20.63
C ILE A 9 10.35 -8.49 19.44
N TYR A 10 11.52 -7.92 19.17
CA TYR A 10 12.40 -8.39 18.09
C TYR A 10 13.79 -8.76 18.60
N ARG A 11 14.28 -9.95 18.23
CA ARG A 11 15.61 -10.48 18.58
C ARG A 11 16.55 -10.48 17.37
N PRO A 12 17.76 -9.91 17.44
CA PRO A 12 18.68 -9.81 16.30
C PRO A 12 19.64 -11.00 16.16
N LYS A 13 19.14 -12.21 15.88
CA LYS A 13 19.93 -13.34 15.33
C LYS A 13 19.07 -14.10 14.32
N SER A 14 19.49 -14.12 13.05
CA SER A 14 18.95 -14.95 11.96
C SER A 14 17.41 -15.09 11.91
N ALA A 15 16.77 -14.22 11.13
CA ALA A 15 15.42 -14.34 10.57
C ALA A 15 14.42 -15.21 11.39
N SER A 16 13.80 -14.62 12.41
CA SER A 16 12.48 -15.00 12.93
C SER A 16 11.93 -13.85 13.77
N ILE A 17 10.90 -13.17 13.27
CA ILE A 17 10.01 -12.34 14.09
C ILE A 17 9.26 -13.31 15.00
N CYS A 18 9.47 -13.22 16.32
CA CYS A 18 8.55 -13.83 17.28
C CYS A 18 7.47 -12.79 17.60
N CYS A 19 6.60 -12.58 16.61
CA CYS A 19 5.23 -12.19 16.91
C CYS A 19 4.50 -13.49 17.22
N LEU A 20 3.68 -13.51 18.26
CA LEU A 20 2.59 -14.47 18.32
C LEU A 20 1.82 -14.33 16.98
N ASN A 21 1.88 -15.41 16.20
CA ASN A 21 1.43 -15.59 14.82
C ASN A 21 2.48 -15.29 13.72
N ASN A 22 3.04 -16.41 13.24
CA ASN A 22 3.77 -16.68 12.00
C ASN A 22 3.46 -15.71 10.86
N TYR A 23 4.46 -15.18 10.13
CA TYR A 23 4.51 -15.01 8.65
C TYR A 23 5.82 -14.27 8.23
N THR A 24 6.42 -14.67 7.12
CA THR A 24 7.72 -14.19 6.56
C THR A 24 7.53 -13.34 5.28
N GLU A 25 8.31 -12.28 5.08
CA GLU A 25 8.16 -11.25 4.02
C GLU A 25 9.15 -11.37 2.83
N THR A 26 8.74 -10.84 1.67
CA THR A 26 9.58 -10.49 0.49
C THR A 26 9.13 -9.15 -0.13
N TYR A 27 10.05 -8.31 -0.62
CA TYR A 27 9.79 -6.94 -1.15
C TYR A 27 10.15 -6.77 -2.63
N ALA A 28 9.39 -5.96 -3.38
CA ALA A 28 9.71 -5.48 -4.74
C ALA A 28 9.64 -3.94 -4.85
N TYR A 29 10.41 -3.36 -5.77
CA TYR A 29 10.68 -1.92 -6.00
C TYR A 29 9.99 -1.42 -7.28
N ALA A 30 9.67 -0.12 -7.37
CA ALA A 30 9.21 0.54 -8.61
C ALA A 30 9.80 1.95 -8.76
N GLU A 31 10.13 2.31 -10.01
CA GLU A 31 10.76 3.57 -10.44
C GLU A 31 9.77 4.57 -11.06
N LYS A 32 10.29 5.76 -11.40
CA LYS A 32 9.67 7.10 -11.34
C LYS A 32 9.45 7.70 -12.74
N TRP A 33 8.40 8.51 -12.95
CA TRP A 33 8.23 9.38 -14.13
C TRP A 33 7.78 10.79 -13.75
N ARG A 34 8.15 11.81 -14.56
CA ARG A 34 7.82 13.24 -14.42
C ARG A 34 7.06 13.78 -15.65
N PRO A 35 6.30 14.90 -15.55
CA PRO A 35 5.39 15.42 -16.58
C PRO A 35 5.79 16.79 -17.18
N THR A 36 5.13 17.22 -18.27
CA THR A 36 5.05 18.63 -18.76
C THR A 36 3.76 18.91 -19.59
N PRO A 37 3.35 20.20 -19.82
CA PRO A 37 1.93 20.61 -19.84
C PRO A 37 1.39 21.48 -21.04
N THR A 38 0.06 21.79 -20.98
CA THR A 38 -0.79 22.91 -21.54
C THR A 38 -1.18 22.97 -23.06
N PRO A 39 -2.13 23.84 -23.53
CA PRO A 39 -3.57 24.01 -23.19
C PRO A 39 -4.57 24.18 -24.40
N ILE A 40 -5.90 24.11 -24.10
CA ILE A 40 -7.13 24.78 -24.65
C ILE A 40 -7.38 24.91 -26.18
N TYR A 41 -8.58 24.54 -26.68
CA TYR A 41 -9.52 25.42 -27.45
C TYR A 41 -10.92 24.79 -27.65
N PHE A 42 -11.93 25.67 -27.60
CA PHE A 42 -13.37 25.49 -27.71
C PHE A 42 -13.81 25.43 -29.20
N PHE A 43 -14.78 24.59 -29.58
CA PHE A 43 -15.73 24.93 -30.66
C PHE A 43 -16.98 24.03 -30.61
N VAL A 44 -18.15 24.68 -30.56
CA VAL A 44 -19.49 24.09 -30.67
C VAL A 44 -19.91 24.16 -32.13
N MET A 45 -20.54 23.12 -32.67
CA MET A 45 -21.53 23.28 -33.75
C MET A 45 -22.57 22.14 -33.72
N LEU A 46 -23.84 22.58 -33.71
CA LEU A 46 -25.08 21.81 -33.76
C LEU A 46 -25.39 21.40 -35.21
N GLY A 47 -25.98 20.22 -35.41
CA GLY A 47 -26.51 19.78 -36.70
C GLY A 47 -27.19 18.41 -36.63
N PRO A 48 -28.17 18.12 -37.51
CA PRO A 48 -29.46 17.57 -37.12
C PRO A 48 -29.58 16.04 -37.11
N PHE A 49 -30.59 15.61 -36.34
CA PHE A 49 -31.11 14.26 -36.18
C PHE A 49 -31.26 13.47 -37.49
N PHE A 50 -30.68 12.27 -37.52
CA PHE A 50 -31.11 11.16 -38.37
C PHE A 50 -31.32 9.94 -37.45
N LEU A 51 -32.57 9.57 -37.21
CA LEU A 51 -32.92 8.37 -36.44
C LEU A 51 -32.80 7.16 -37.37
N TYR A 52 -31.63 6.53 -37.37
CA TYR A 52 -31.51 5.14 -37.79
C TYR A 52 -31.75 4.24 -36.57
N SER A 53 -32.89 3.54 -36.55
CA SER A 53 -33.08 2.41 -35.65
C SER A 53 -32.16 1.29 -36.11
N CYS A 54 -30.96 1.24 -35.53
CA CYS A 54 -30.02 0.14 -35.69
C CYS A 54 -30.05 -0.67 -34.39
N SER A 55 -30.56 -1.89 -34.46
CA SER A 55 -30.40 -2.89 -33.41
C SER A 55 -28.93 -3.30 -33.32
N SER A 56 -28.11 -2.42 -32.76
CA SER A 56 -26.77 -2.77 -32.36
C SER A 56 -26.88 -3.58 -31.07
N SER A 57 -26.55 -4.86 -31.13
CA SER A 57 -26.04 -5.56 -29.96
C SER A 57 -24.79 -4.79 -29.54
N GLN A 58 -24.94 -3.77 -28.70
CA GLN A 58 -23.83 -3.01 -28.18
C GLN A 58 -23.04 -3.95 -27.27
N ASN A 59 -22.02 -4.56 -27.84
CA ASN A 59 -20.93 -5.11 -27.06
C ASN A 59 -20.19 -3.89 -26.52
N VAL A 60 -20.68 -3.35 -25.39
CA VAL A 60 -20.08 -2.17 -24.76
C VAL A 60 -18.70 -2.61 -24.27
N SER A 61 -17.67 -2.36 -25.08
CA SER A 61 -16.28 -2.42 -24.63
C SER A 61 -16.18 -1.50 -23.41
N LYS A 62 -15.84 -2.07 -22.25
CA LYS A 62 -15.55 -1.26 -21.07
C LYS A 62 -14.18 -0.62 -21.29
N GLU A 63 -14.16 0.52 -21.96
CA GLU A 63 -12.98 1.34 -22.13
C GLU A 63 -12.69 2.11 -20.82
N TYR A 64 -11.43 2.03 -20.38
CA TYR A 64 -10.90 2.73 -19.22
C TYR A 64 -9.65 3.49 -19.64
N ASP A 65 -9.45 4.69 -19.10
CA ASP A 65 -8.24 5.48 -19.33
C ASP A 65 -7.03 4.85 -18.61
N VAL A 66 -7.26 4.27 -17.43
CA VAL A 66 -6.23 3.58 -16.63
C VAL A 66 -6.80 2.32 -16.01
N VAL A 67 -6.06 1.23 -16.14
CA VAL A 67 -6.36 -0.05 -15.48
C VAL A 67 -5.20 -0.44 -14.58
N VAL A 68 -5.50 -0.72 -13.31
CA VAL A 68 -4.54 -1.27 -12.34
C VAL A 68 -4.81 -2.76 -12.16
N VAL A 69 -3.78 -3.59 -12.31
CA VAL A 69 -3.90 -5.05 -12.13
C VAL A 69 -3.37 -5.43 -10.75
N GLY A 70 -4.25 -6.01 -9.93
CA GLY A 70 -3.99 -6.43 -8.54
C GLY A 70 -4.74 -5.57 -7.52
N GLY A 71 -5.54 -6.22 -6.68
CA GLY A 71 -6.32 -5.67 -5.57
C GLY A 71 -5.63 -5.79 -4.21
N GLY A 72 -4.30 -5.82 -4.19
CA GLY A 72 -3.50 -5.68 -2.95
C GLY A 72 -3.35 -4.21 -2.54
N ILE A 73 -2.70 -3.97 -1.40
CA ILE A 73 -2.51 -2.61 -0.84
C ILE A 73 -1.87 -1.64 -1.84
N LEU A 74 -0.86 -2.10 -2.60
CA LEU A 74 -0.20 -1.26 -3.60
C LEU A 74 -1.14 -0.89 -4.73
N GLY A 75 -1.83 -1.87 -5.33
CA GLY A 75 -2.76 -1.60 -6.42
C GLY A 75 -3.90 -0.68 -6.00
N MET A 76 -4.47 -0.90 -4.82
CA MET A 76 -5.55 -0.06 -4.31
C MET A 76 -5.08 1.34 -3.93
N ALA A 77 -3.94 1.48 -3.25
CA ALA A 77 -3.38 2.79 -2.91
C ALA A 77 -3.02 3.58 -4.17
N THR A 78 -2.43 2.93 -5.18
CA THR A 78 -2.12 3.55 -6.47
C THR A 78 -3.39 4.00 -7.21
N ALA A 79 -4.38 3.11 -7.36
CA ALA A 79 -5.63 3.44 -8.05
C ALA A 79 -6.37 4.61 -7.37
N ARG A 80 -6.46 4.55 -6.03
CA ARG A 80 -7.05 5.62 -5.21
C ARG A 80 -6.32 6.95 -5.39
N GLU A 81 -4.99 6.96 -5.31
CA GLU A 81 -4.20 8.19 -5.40
C GLU A 81 -4.25 8.83 -6.79
N ILE A 82 -4.23 8.02 -7.86
CA ILE A 82 -4.39 8.53 -9.23
C ILE A 82 -5.77 9.18 -9.38
N LEU A 83 -6.84 8.50 -8.93
CA LEU A 83 -8.20 9.02 -9.07
C LEU A 83 -8.45 10.26 -8.20
N LEU A 84 -7.81 10.34 -7.02
CA LEU A 84 -7.82 11.54 -6.19
C LEU A 84 -7.24 12.77 -6.90
N ARG A 85 -6.13 12.58 -7.64
CA ARG A 85 -5.46 13.65 -8.38
C ARG A 85 -6.08 13.95 -9.73
N HIS A 86 -6.73 12.95 -10.34
CA HIS A 86 -7.33 13.03 -11.66
C HIS A 86 -8.77 12.48 -11.66
N PRO A 87 -9.74 13.20 -11.05
CA PRO A 87 -11.11 12.69 -10.88
C PRO A 87 -11.89 12.43 -12.17
N TYR A 88 -11.40 12.94 -13.30
CA TYR A 88 -12.03 12.79 -14.62
C TYR A 88 -11.66 11.48 -15.32
N LEU A 89 -10.65 10.74 -14.83
CA LEU A 89 -10.22 9.49 -15.44
C LEU A 89 -11.22 8.36 -15.15
N LYS A 90 -11.60 7.62 -16.20
CA LYS A 90 -12.31 6.35 -16.08
C LYS A 90 -11.31 5.28 -15.70
N MET A 91 -11.35 4.85 -14.44
CA MET A 91 -10.39 3.91 -13.91
C MET A 91 -11.00 2.56 -13.51
N ALA A 92 -10.22 1.50 -13.67
CA ALA A 92 -10.54 0.18 -13.15
C ALA A 92 -9.40 -0.46 -12.36
N VAL A 93 -9.75 -1.30 -11.38
CA VAL A 93 -8.86 -2.27 -10.74
C VAL A 93 -9.34 -3.67 -11.11
N LEU A 94 -8.43 -4.55 -11.53
CA LEU A 94 -8.71 -5.95 -11.84
C LEU A 94 -8.04 -6.84 -10.79
N GLU A 95 -8.82 -7.65 -10.08
CA GLU A 95 -8.34 -8.60 -9.08
C GLU A 95 -8.84 -10.01 -9.44
N LYS A 96 -7.92 -10.98 -9.46
CA LYS A 96 -8.23 -12.37 -9.79
C LYS A 96 -9.03 -13.07 -8.69
N GLU A 97 -8.83 -12.67 -7.45
CA GLU A 97 -9.48 -13.23 -6.28
C GLU A 97 -10.90 -12.68 -6.10
N LYS A 98 -11.65 -13.34 -5.22
CA LYS A 98 -13.03 -12.98 -4.86
C LYS A 98 -13.13 -11.73 -3.98
N ASP A 99 -12.04 -11.37 -3.31
CA ASP A 99 -11.95 -10.26 -2.36
C ASP A 99 -10.60 -9.53 -2.54
N LEU A 100 -10.52 -8.27 -2.11
CA LEU A 100 -9.27 -7.53 -2.05
C LEU A 100 -8.34 -8.11 -0.96
N ALA A 101 -7.03 -7.87 -1.10
CA ALA A 101 -6.01 -8.23 -0.11
C ALA A 101 -5.87 -9.73 0.24
N CYS A 102 -6.38 -10.65 -0.58
CA CYS A 102 -6.30 -12.11 -0.34
C CYS A 102 -4.89 -12.73 -0.29
N HIS A 103 -3.83 -11.99 -0.63
CA HIS A 103 -2.45 -12.50 -0.66
C HIS A 103 -1.56 -11.81 0.38
N GLN A 104 -0.36 -11.34 0.00
CA GLN A 104 0.64 -10.78 0.92
C GLN A 104 0.08 -9.67 1.81
N THR A 105 -0.85 -8.86 1.29
CA THR A 105 -1.49 -7.78 2.04
C THR A 105 -2.35 -8.26 3.22
N GLY A 106 -3.04 -9.39 3.09
CA GLY A 106 -3.81 -9.99 4.18
C GLY A 106 -3.00 -10.95 5.05
N HIS A 107 -1.84 -11.39 4.58
CA HIS A 107 -0.99 -12.38 5.25
C HIS A 107 0.38 -11.77 5.62
N ASN A 108 0.38 -10.80 6.53
CA ASN A 108 1.59 -10.21 7.09
C ASN A 108 1.41 -9.93 8.58
N SER A 109 2.45 -9.39 9.21
CA SER A 109 2.49 -9.16 10.66
C SER A 109 1.60 -8.00 11.15
N GLY A 110 1.01 -7.22 10.23
CA GLY A 110 0.23 -6.02 10.58
C GLY A 110 1.09 -4.82 10.96
N VAL A 111 2.42 -4.95 10.99
CA VAL A 111 3.30 -3.93 11.58
C VAL A 111 3.34 -2.65 10.76
N ILE A 112 3.10 -1.53 11.43
CA ILE A 112 3.33 -0.17 10.94
C ILE A 112 4.77 0.20 11.31
N HIS A 113 5.70 -0.03 10.38
CA HIS A 113 7.12 0.13 10.64
C HIS A 113 7.54 1.59 10.84
N ALA A 114 8.36 1.85 11.85
CA ALA A 114 8.91 3.18 12.11
C ALA A 114 10.11 3.56 11.23
N GLY A 115 10.68 2.62 10.45
CA GLY A 115 11.79 2.90 9.53
C GLY A 115 13.20 2.69 10.08
N ILE A 116 13.36 1.99 11.21
CA ILE A 116 14.66 1.82 11.91
C ILE A 116 15.70 1.05 11.09
N TYR A 117 15.28 0.01 10.35
CA TYR A 117 16.20 -0.97 9.76
C TYR A 117 16.77 -0.59 8.39
N TYR A 118 16.10 0.30 7.67
CA TYR A 118 16.41 0.57 6.27
C TYR A 118 17.69 1.38 6.09
N LYS A 119 18.45 1.07 5.04
CA LYS A 119 19.66 1.83 4.69
C LYS A 119 19.30 3.32 4.47
N PRO A 120 20.00 4.26 5.12
CA PRO A 120 19.74 5.69 4.94
C PRO A 120 19.87 6.15 3.49
N GLY A 121 19.05 7.13 3.11
CA GLY A 121 18.99 7.68 1.76
C GLY A 121 18.21 6.83 0.75
N THR A 122 17.76 5.62 1.10
CA THR A 122 16.93 4.79 0.20
C THR A 122 15.47 5.25 0.17
N LEU A 123 14.77 4.94 -0.92
CA LEU A 123 13.32 5.16 -1.00
C LEU A 123 12.58 4.40 0.10
N LYS A 124 12.99 3.18 0.46
CA LYS A 124 12.38 2.44 1.58
C LYS A 124 12.47 3.20 2.90
N ALA A 125 13.66 3.76 3.22
CA ALA A 125 13.84 4.55 4.43
C ALA A 125 12.92 5.78 4.43
N LYS A 126 12.96 6.56 3.35
CA LYS A 126 12.16 7.79 3.21
C LYS A 126 10.65 7.51 3.27
N LEU A 127 10.17 6.61 2.42
CA LEU A 127 8.75 6.29 2.28
C LEU A 127 8.19 5.58 3.51
N CYS A 128 8.99 4.84 4.27
CA CYS A 128 8.52 4.22 5.51
C CYS A 128 8.21 5.28 6.59
N VAL A 129 9.11 6.26 6.78
CA VAL A 129 8.91 7.31 7.78
C VAL A 129 7.78 8.25 7.38
N GLU A 130 7.74 8.65 6.11
CA GLU A 130 6.65 9.47 5.57
C GLU A 130 5.32 8.70 5.63
N GLY A 131 5.31 7.46 5.14
CA GLY A 131 4.16 6.58 5.08
C GLY A 131 3.56 6.25 6.44
N LEU A 132 4.36 6.12 7.50
CA LEU A 132 3.84 5.94 8.86
C LEU A 132 2.92 7.09 9.30
N ASN A 133 3.31 8.34 9.02
CA ASN A 133 2.52 9.50 9.41
C ASN A 133 1.24 9.60 8.58
N LEU A 134 1.34 9.36 7.28
CA LEU A 134 0.19 9.34 6.36
C LEU A 134 -0.79 8.22 6.70
N ALA A 135 -0.28 7.05 7.09
CA ALA A 135 -1.09 5.91 7.48
C ALA A 135 -1.89 6.19 8.75
N TYR A 136 -1.26 6.67 9.83
CA TYR A 136 -2.00 7.03 11.05
C TYR A 136 -3.08 8.08 10.80
N LYS A 137 -2.75 9.14 10.04
CA LYS A 137 -3.73 10.14 9.63
C LYS A 137 -4.91 9.52 8.87
N TYR A 138 -4.64 8.63 7.91
CA TYR A 138 -5.68 7.93 7.17
C TYR A 138 -6.57 7.08 8.10
N PHE A 139 -5.96 6.37 9.04
CA PHE A 139 -6.69 5.52 9.97
C PHE A 139 -7.60 6.34 10.88
N ASP A 140 -7.13 7.47 11.40
CA ASP A 140 -7.93 8.38 12.21
C ASP A 140 -9.12 8.95 11.41
N GLU A 141 -8.89 9.39 10.17
CA GLU A 141 -9.92 9.94 9.29
C GLU A 141 -11.01 8.93 8.89
N HIS A 142 -10.63 7.65 8.73
CA HIS A 142 -11.54 6.60 8.25
C HIS A 142 -11.99 5.65 9.37
N SER A 143 -11.65 5.98 10.63
CA SER A 143 -11.97 5.19 11.83
C SER A 143 -11.50 3.73 11.74
N ILE A 144 -10.32 3.50 11.15
CA ILE A 144 -9.71 2.17 11.05
C ILE A 144 -9.06 1.81 12.39
N PRO A 145 -9.40 0.68 13.02
CA PRO A 145 -8.78 0.26 14.27
C PRO A 145 -7.28 -0.03 14.09
N TYR A 146 -6.44 0.62 14.89
CA TYR A 146 -5.01 0.32 15.00
C TYR A 146 -4.55 0.36 16.46
N LYS A 147 -3.37 -0.20 16.74
CA LYS A 147 -2.73 -0.11 18.05
C LYS A 147 -1.32 0.44 17.91
N LYS A 148 -1.07 1.60 18.53
CA LYS A 148 0.26 2.20 18.62
C LYS A 148 1.00 1.65 19.84
N CYS A 149 1.38 0.38 19.75
CA CYS A 149 1.97 -0.37 20.87
C CYS A 149 3.47 -0.11 21.08
N GLY A 150 4.15 0.48 20.10
CA GLY A 150 5.60 0.59 20.06
C GLY A 150 6.30 -0.73 19.75
N LYS A 151 7.63 -0.65 19.65
CA LYS A 151 8.52 -1.77 19.39
C LYS A 151 9.75 -1.68 20.28
N LEU A 152 10.09 -2.78 20.91
CA LEU A 152 11.30 -2.93 21.72
C LEU A 152 12.24 -3.93 21.04
N ILE A 153 13.44 -3.47 20.69
CA ILE A 153 14.50 -4.31 20.12
C ILE A 153 15.52 -4.54 21.23
N VAL A 154 15.78 -5.79 21.59
CA VAL A 154 16.57 -6.10 22.80
C VAL A 154 17.89 -6.76 22.43
N ALA A 155 18.96 -6.33 23.10
CA ALA A 155 20.26 -6.98 23.07
C ALA A 155 20.42 -7.89 24.30
N THR A 156 20.87 -9.12 24.06
CA THR A 156 21.12 -10.12 25.10
C THR A 156 22.61 -10.32 25.40
N ASP A 157 23.49 -9.76 24.56
CA ASP A 157 24.93 -9.82 24.72
C ASP A 157 25.60 -8.54 24.16
N ALA A 158 26.90 -8.36 24.47
CA ALA A 158 27.67 -7.18 24.08
C ALA A 158 27.84 -7.02 22.54
N VAL A 159 27.67 -8.09 21.75
CA VAL A 159 27.72 -8.01 20.28
C VAL A 159 26.40 -7.47 19.75
N GLU A 160 25.27 -7.92 20.29
CA GLU A 160 23.93 -7.40 19.97
C GLU A 160 23.77 -5.94 20.42
N GLU A 161 24.37 -5.54 21.54
CA GLU A 161 24.38 -4.15 22.01
C GLU A 161 25.05 -3.21 21.00
N LYS A 162 26.23 -3.57 20.48
CA LYS A 162 26.89 -2.80 19.41
C LYS A 162 25.98 -2.64 18.18
N ARG A 163 25.28 -3.70 17.79
CA ARG A 163 24.32 -3.65 16.68
C ARG A 163 23.11 -2.76 16.98
N LEU A 164 22.67 -2.67 18.24
CA LEU A 164 21.61 -1.74 18.64
C LEU A 164 22.06 -0.28 18.48
N HIS A 165 23.30 0.05 18.85
CA HIS A 165 23.84 1.39 18.62
C HIS A 165 23.86 1.75 17.13
N ASP A 166 24.31 0.84 16.27
CA ASP A 166 24.27 1.03 14.81
C ASP A 166 22.84 1.24 14.28
N LEU A 167 21.87 0.49 14.82
CA LEU A 167 20.45 0.64 14.48
C LEU A 167 19.87 1.96 15.00
N ASN A 168 20.28 2.43 16.18
CA ASN A 168 19.87 3.72 16.70
C ASN A 168 20.37 4.85 15.80
N GLU A 169 21.66 4.85 15.45
CA GLU A 169 22.21 5.82 14.49
C GLU A 169 21.50 5.80 13.14
N ARG A 170 21.20 4.60 12.63
CA ARG A 170 20.46 4.43 11.38
C ARG A 170 19.05 5.02 11.48
N GLY A 171 18.34 4.73 12.56
CA GLY A 171 17.02 5.28 12.82
C GLY A 171 17.04 6.80 12.90
N MET A 172 18.02 7.39 13.61
CA MET A 172 18.21 8.84 13.64
C MET A 172 18.45 9.42 12.24
N LYS A 173 19.34 8.81 11.44
CA LYS A 173 19.61 9.22 10.04
C LYS A 173 18.38 9.10 9.13
N ASN A 174 17.48 8.17 9.41
CA ASN A 174 16.22 8.00 8.68
C ASN A 174 15.13 8.99 9.14
N GLY A 175 15.33 9.72 10.25
CA GLY A 175 14.33 10.61 10.81
C GLY A 175 13.26 9.90 11.64
N VAL A 176 13.58 8.74 12.22
CA VAL A 176 12.68 8.04 13.15
C VAL A 176 12.54 8.86 14.42
N LYS A 177 11.30 9.28 14.73
CA LYS A 177 10.99 10.11 15.89
C LYS A 177 10.99 9.29 17.19
N ASP A 178 11.41 9.95 18.27
CA ASP A 178 11.36 9.45 19.65
C ASP A 178 12.02 8.08 19.87
N LEU A 179 13.02 7.76 19.05
CA LEU A 179 13.81 6.54 19.18
C LEU A 179 14.79 6.66 20.36
N GLN A 180 14.80 5.68 21.26
CA GLN A 180 15.54 5.79 22.52
C GLN A 180 16.29 4.49 22.87
N MET A 181 17.56 4.60 23.25
CA MET A 181 18.25 3.52 23.94
C MET A 181 17.71 3.41 25.36
N VAL A 182 17.45 2.18 25.82
CA VAL A 182 16.88 1.88 27.14
C VAL A 182 17.74 0.87 27.90
N SER A 183 17.82 1.02 29.22
CA SER A 183 18.54 0.09 30.10
C SER A 183 17.77 -1.22 30.32
N ALA A 184 18.42 -2.22 30.90
CA ALA A 184 17.77 -3.46 31.34
C ALA A 184 16.59 -3.23 32.32
N SER A 185 16.70 -2.24 33.22
CA SER A 185 15.60 -1.90 34.14
C SER A 185 14.39 -1.36 33.38
N MET A 186 14.63 -0.46 32.42
CA MET A 186 13.59 0.12 31.59
C MET A 186 12.95 -0.91 30.64
N ILE A 187 13.71 -1.91 30.16
CA ILE A 187 13.14 -3.05 29.42
C ILE A 187 12.07 -3.75 30.24
N LYS A 188 12.33 -4.02 31.53
CA LYS A 188 11.38 -4.68 32.43
C LYS A 188 10.17 -3.80 32.76
N GLU A 189 10.33 -2.48 32.80
CA GLU A 189 9.22 -1.54 32.95
C GLU A 189 8.32 -1.52 31.70
N ILE A 190 8.90 -1.61 30.49
CA ILE A 190 8.16 -1.65 29.23
C ILE A 190 7.49 -3.02 29.02
N GLU A 191 8.23 -4.11 29.18
CA GLU A 191 7.76 -5.49 28.99
C GLU A 191 8.35 -6.40 30.07
N PRO A 192 7.58 -6.69 31.15
CA PRO A 192 8.06 -7.42 32.33
C PRO A 192 8.58 -8.84 32.05
N HIS A 193 8.14 -9.46 30.96
CA HIS A 193 8.56 -10.81 30.58
C HIS A 193 9.79 -10.84 29.66
N CYS A 194 10.29 -9.67 29.23
CA CYS A 194 11.47 -9.56 28.40
C CYS A 194 12.76 -9.41 29.25
N GLN A 195 13.85 -9.99 28.77
CA GLN A 195 15.17 -9.91 29.40
C GLN A 195 16.24 -9.52 28.38
N GLY A 196 17.14 -8.63 28.79
CA GLY A 196 18.28 -8.19 28.00
C GLY A 196 19.15 -7.20 28.76
N ILE A 197 20.33 -6.92 28.24
CA ILE A 197 21.30 -6.00 28.85
C ILE A 197 20.97 -4.53 28.53
N CYS A 198 20.44 -4.27 27.33
CA CYS A 198 19.91 -2.98 26.89
C CYS A 198 18.95 -3.17 25.72
N GLY A 199 18.21 -2.13 25.37
CA GLY A 199 17.23 -2.16 24.29
C GLY A 199 17.16 -0.85 23.50
N LEU A 200 16.45 -0.90 22.38
CA LEU A 200 16.10 0.24 21.55
C LEU A 200 14.58 0.31 21.45
N TRP A 201 14.00 1.35 22.05
CA TRP A 201 12.58 1.60 22.13
C TRP A 201 12.12 2.54 21.01
N SER A 202 11.08 2.12 20.27
CA SER A 202 10.43 2.89 19.21
C SER A 202 8.94 3.03 19.52
N PRO A 203 8.49 4.16 20.08
CA PRO A 203 7.14 4.32 20.60
C PRO A 203 6.06 4.45 19.50
N HIS A 204 6.45 4.74 18.26
CA HIS A 204 5.51 4.97 17.18
C HIS A 204 5.24 3.77 16.27
N THR A 205 5.97 2.67 16.46
CA THR A 205 5.63 1.41 15.79
C THR A 205 4.24 0.96 16.25
N GLY A 206 3.45 0.41 15.35
CA GLY A 206 2.11 -0.06 15.68
C GLY A 206 1.72 -1.29 14.89
N ILE A 207 0.47 -1.71 15.04
CA ILE A 207 -0.15 -2.80 14.28
C ILE A 207 -1.53 -2.39 13.77
N VAL A 208 -1.89 -2.89 12.59
CA VAL A 208 -3.19 -2.67 11.92
C VAL A 208 -3.53 -3.89 11.06
N ASP A 209 -4.81 -4.09 10.76
CA ASP A 209 -5.25 -5.00 9.71
C ASP A 209 -5.07 -4.35 8.33
N TRP A 210 -4.00 -4.71 7.61
CA TRP A 210 -3.75 -4.16 6.26
C TRP A 210 -4.78 -4.61 5.21
N ALA A 211 -5.52 -5.71 5.43
CA ALA A 211 -6.64 -6.08 4.57
C ALA A 211 -7.83 -5.13 4.79
N GLU A 212 -8.11 -4.72 6.02
CA GLU A 212 -9.09 -3.66 6.32
C GLU A 212 -8.70 -2.33 5.66
N VAL A 213 -7.44 -1.90 5.80
CA VAL A 213 -6.94 -0.68 5.13
C VAL A 213 -7.12 -0.75 3.62
N THR A 214 -6.81 -1.91 3.01
CA THR A 214 -6.96 -2.10 1.56
C THR A 214 -8.42 -2.04 1.12
N ARG A 215 -9.34 -2.62 1.90
CA ARG A 215 -10.78 -2.53 1.64
C ARG A 215 -11.30 -1.10 1.79
N SER A 216 -10.78 -0.34 2.76
CA SER A 216 -11.09 1.10 2.90
C SER A 216 -10.61 1.89 1.69
N TYR A 217 -9.39 1.64 1.18
CA TYR A 217 -8.94 2.23 -0.10
C TYR A 217 -9.84 1.82 -1.27
N GLY A 218 -10.35 0.59 -1.28
CA GLY A 218 -11.38 0.12 -2.20
C GLY A 218 -12.63 0.98 -2.18
N LYS A 219 -13.17 1.22 -0.99
CA LYS A 219 -14.33 2.09 -0.79
C LYS A 219 -14.08 3.50 -1.33
N ASP A 220 -12.98 4.15 -0.92
CA ASP A 220 -12.60 5.49 -1.38
C ASP A 220 -12.50 5.59 -2.90
N PHE A 221 -11.93 4.56 -3.55
CA PHE A 221 -11.79 4.49 -5.00
C PHE A 221 -13.16 4.36 -5.68
N THR A 222 -14.03 3.49 -5.17
CA THR A 222 -15.37 3.27 -5.75
C THR A 222 -16.31 4.45 -5.57
N GLU A 223 -16.27 5.13 -4.41
CA GLU A 223 -17.06 6.33 -4.14
C GLU A 223 -16.72 7.48 -5.09
N ARG A 224 -15.51 7.47 -5.66
CA ARG A 224 -15.03 8.44 -6.65
C ARG A 224 -15.28 8.01 -8.10
N GLY A 225 -16.05 6.93 -8.31
CA GLY A 225 -16.43 6.45 -9.64
C GLY A 225 -15.53 5.37 -10.23
N GLY A 226 -14.45 4.99 -9.54
CA GLY A 226 -13.60 3.87 -9.92
C GLY A 226 -14.36 2.54 -9.92
N LYS A 227 -13.95 1.61 -10.79
CA LYS A 227 -14.57 0.27 -10.89
C LYS A 227 -13.61 -0.81 -10.43
N ILE A 228 -14.05 -1.70 -9.54
CA ILE A 228 -13.29 -2.87 -9.11
C ILE A 228 -13.94 -4.10 -9.75
N HIS A 229 -13.16 -4.88 -10.49
CA HIS A 229 -13.60 -6.17 -11.06
C HIS A 229 -12.87 -7.30 -10.34
N LEU A 230 -13.59 -7.98 -9.46
CA LEU A 230 -13.15 -9.19 -8.76
C LEU A 230 -13.36 -10.40 -9.67
N HIS A 231 -12.77 -11.55 -9.31
CA HIS A 231 -12.77 -12.76 -10.15
C HIS A 231 -12.23 -12.53 -11.58
N PHE A 232 -11.39 -11.51 -11.76
CA PHE A 232 -10.85 -11.10 -13.04
C PHE A 232 -9.36 -11.41 -13.11
N LYS A 233 -9.03 -12.62 -13.55
CA LYS A 233 -7.65 -13.01 -13.81
C LYS A 233 -7.20 -12.47 -15.16
N VAL A 234 -6.30 -11.48 -15.15
CA VAL A 234 -5.62 -11.02 -16.35
C VAL A 234 -4.68 -12.13 -16.85
N THR A 235 -4.82 -12.52 -18.11
CA THR A 235 -4.09 -13.65 -18.71
C THR A 235 -3.09 -13.23 -19.79
N SER A 236 -3.32 -12.09 -20.43
CA SER A 236 -2.47 -11.57 -21.50
C SER A 236 -2.66 -10.07 -21.65
N PHE A 237 -1.65 -9.39 -22.18
CA PHE A 237 -1.72 -8.01 -22.64
C PHE A 237 -1.45 -7.99 -24.15
N LYS A 238 -2.16 -7.11 -24.86
CA LYS A 238 -1.90 -6.82 -26.27
C LYS A 238 -1.85 -5.32 -26.42
N GLU A 239 -0.80 -4.84 -27.07
CA GLU A 239 -0.72 -3.45 -27.48
C GLU A 239 -1.68 -3.25 -28.66
N ALA A 240 -2.56 -2.26 -28.56
CA ALA A 240 -3.32 -1.81 -29.72
C ALA A 240 -2.39 -0.98 -30.62
N ALA A 241 -2.59 -1.08 -31.94
CA ALA A 241 -1.93 -0.17 -32.86
C ALA A 241 -2.35 1.26 -32.51
N GLU A 242 -1.38 2.17 -32.40
CA GLU A 242 -1.64 3.58 -32.17
C GLU A 242 -2.57 4.07 -33.29
N SER A 243 -3.80 4.44 -32.97
CA SER A 243 -4.77 4.84 -33.99
C SER A 243 -4.19 6.05 -34.73
N SER A 244 -3.99 5.95 -36.05
CA SER A 244 -3.50 7.04 -36.90
C SER A 244 -4.50 8.19 -37.08
N LEU A 245 -5.42 8.37 -36.12
CA LEU A 245 -6.39 9.45 -36.08
C LEU A 245 -5.72 10.73 -35.56
N THR A 246 -5.06 11.41 -36.49
CA THR A 246 -4.90 12.86 -36.43
C THR A 246 -6.27 13.50 -36.17
N SER A 247 -6.39 14.28 -35.10
CA SER A 247 -7.54 15.11 -34.73
C SER A 247 -8.86 14.40 -34.32
N LYS A 248 -8.82 13.56 -33.28
CA LYS A 248 -9.86 13.46 -32.21
C LYS A 248 -9.52 12.27 -31.30
N GLY A 249 -8.90 12.57 -30.14
CA GLY A 249 -8.78 11.67 -28.99
C GLY A 249 -8.10 10.33 -29.25
N CYS A 250 -6.82 10.22 -28.88
CA CYS A 250 -6.06 8.98 -28.96
C CYS A 250 -6.76 7.87 -28.14
N LYS A 251 -7.19 6.80 -28.82
CA LYS A 251 -7.78 5.62 -28.21
C LYS A 251 -6.73 4.53 -28.13
N SER A 252 -6.43 4.06 -26.93
CA SER A 252 -5.74 2.80 -26.72
C SER A 252 -6.78 1.77 -26.25
N GLU A 253 -6.98 0.72 -27.05
CA GLU A 253 -7.83 -0.42 -26.66
C GLU A 253 -7.00 -1.44 -25.89
N LEU A 254 -7.25 -1.57 -24.59
CA LEU A 254 -6.75 -2.70 -23.81
C LEU A 254 -7.71 -3.88 -23.97
N HIS A 255 -7.37 -4.83 -24.85
CA HIS A 255 -8.07 -6.12 -24.92
C HIS A 255 -7.66 -7.02 -23.76
N LEU A 256 -8.48 -7.01 -22.70
CA LEU A 256 -8.34 -7.91 -21.55
C LEU A 256 -9.23 -9.13 -21.75
N ASN A 257 -8.62 -10.29 -22.00
CA ASN A 257 -9.35 -11.55 -22.11
C ASN A 257 -9.79 -12.03 -20.73
N MET A 258 -11.12 -12.11 -20.52
CA MET A 258 -11.74 -12.72 -19.34
C MET A 258 -11.82 -14.24 -19.48
N TRP A 259 -11.42 -14.97 -18.45
CA TRP A 259 -11.85 -16.36 -18.26
C TRP A 259 -13.01 -16.37 -17.25
N ARG A 260 -14.17 -16.93 -17.64
CA ARG A 260 -15.29 -17.19 -16.72
C ARG A 260 -15.21 -18.64 -16.24
N PRO A 261 -15.23 -18.93 -14.94
CA PRO A 261 -15.37 -20.30 -14.46
C PRO A 261 -16.76 -20.85 -14.85
N PRO A 262 -16.88 -22.16 -15.16
CA PRO A 262 -18.17 -22.82 -15.30
C PRO A 262 -18.94 -22.75 -13.96
N VAL A 263 -20.25 -22.58 -14.05
CA VAL A 263 -21.21 -22.57 -12.92
C VAL A 263 -21.25 -23.94 -12.26
#